data_AF-A0A6G7YVW4-F1
#
_entry.id   AF-A0A6G7YVW4-F1
#
_cell.length_a   1.000
_cell.length_b   1.000
_cell.length_c   1.000
_cell.angle_alpha   90.00
_cell.angle_beta   90.00
_cell.angle_gamma   90.00
#
_symmetry.space_group_name_H-M   'P 1'
#
loop_
_entity.id
_entity.type
_entity.pdbx_description
1 polymer ?
#
loop_
_entity_poly.entity_id
_entity_poly.type
_entity_poly.pdbx_seq_one_letter_code
_entity_poly.pdbx_strand_id
1 'polypeptide(L)'
;MHLPIKKIRRFALGDYILGTGAECSGLMIPPKVLEKYYEPESKKENYAKAVLSSEPNSCLRKQIGLTPSLKELTPDDLAFFQAKLNALGSDLEKRRLSASARLEAAERTVTSNPKLIQRTWSKSRVGSYLIRNMPPEEEERFVTWAAIEAEQYDAAEEYSAADRRGIAELRELSWPVEREARP
;
A
#
# COMPACT_ATOMS: atom_id res chain seq x y z
N MET A 1 36.92 -10.76 -9.01
CA MET A 1 35.98 -11.84 -8.64
C MET A 1 34.65 -11.53 -9.32
N HIS A 2 34.21 -12.32 -10.30
CA HIS A 2 32.91 -12.09 -10.96
C HIS A 2 31.87 -12.99 -10.32
N LEU A 3 30.80 -12.40 -9.79
CA LEU A 3 29.67 -13.14 -9.26
C LEU A 3 28.85 -13.73 -10.42
N PRO A 4 28.26 -14.93 -10.28
CA PRO A 4 27.32 -15.45 -11.26
C PRO A 4 26.14 -14.49 -11.49
N ILE A 5 25.71 -14.31 -12.73
CA ILE A 5 24.58 -13.42 -13.11
C ILE A 5 23.32 -13.69 -12.26
N LYS A 6 23.01 -14.97 -11.97
CA LYS A 6 21.87 -15.33 -11.09
C LYS A 6 21.99 -14.70 -9.68
N LYS A 7 23.20 -14.59 -9.12
CA LYS A 7 23.43 -13.94 -7.81
C LYS A 7 23.30 -12.42 -7.89
N ILE A 8 23.80 -11.81 -8.96
CA ILE A 8 23.69 -10.37 -9.20
C ILE A 8 22.22 -9.97 -9.30
N ARG A 9 21.44 -10.66 -10.15
CA ARG A 9 19.99 -10.46 -10.31
C ARG A 9 19.24 -10.55 -8.97
N ARG A 10 19.49 -11.62 -8.20
CA ARG A 10 18.84 -11.82 -6.89
C ARG A 10 19.20 -10.73 -5.89
N PHE A 11 20.46 -10.31 -5.84
CA PHE A 11 20.91 -9.24 -4.95
C PHE A 11 20.26 -7.91 -5.32
N ALA A 12 20.32 -7.52 -6.60
CA ALA A 12 19.76 -6.28 -7.10
C ALA A 12 18.24 -6.18 -6.88
N LEU A 13 17.50 -7.27 -7.14
CA LEU A 13 16.07 -7.33 -6.83
C LEU A 13 15.81 -7.27 -5.32
N GLY A 14 16.59 -7.99 -4.51
CA GLY A 14 16.42 -8.02 -3.07
C GLY A 14 16.55 -6.64 -2.44
N ASP A 15 17.58 -5.90 -2.84
CA ASP A 15 17.85 -4.53 -2.42
C ASP A 15 16.73 -3.57 -2.86
N TYR A 16 16.35 -3.62 -4.15
CA TYR A 16 15.26 -2.80 -4.67
C TYR A 16 13.94 -3.04 -3.93
N ILE A 17 13.55 -4.31 -3.74
CA ILE A 17 12.29 -4.69 -3.11
C ILE A 17 12.23 -4.26 -1.64
N LEU A 18 13.36 -4.35 -0.93
CA LEU A 18 13.42 -3.95 0.48
C LEU A 18 13.13 -2.44 0.63
N GLY A 19 13.79 -1.59 -0.16
CA GLY A 19 13.57 -0.14 -0.11
C GLY A 19 12.19 0.26 -0.65
N THR A 20 11.84 -0.28 -1.83
CA THR A 20 10.61 0.09 -2.54
C THR A 20 9.35 -0.37 -1.81
N GLY A 21 9.37 -1.57 -1.23
CA GLY A 21 8.21 -2.15 -0.56
C GLY A 21 7.76 -1.33 0.65
N ALA A 22 8.67 -0.68 1.38
CA ALA A 22 8.33 0.19 2.50
C ALA A 22 7.85 1.56 2.03
N GLU A 23 8.60 2.18 1.12
CA GLU A 23 8.35 3.55 0.64
C GLU A 23 7.07 3.67 -0.21
N CYS A 24 6.84 2.75 -1.13
CA CYS A 24 5.73 2.87 -2.08
C CYS A 24 4.38 2.37 -1.53
N SER A 25 4.39 1.52 -0.49
CA SER A 25 3.16 0.90 0.05
C SER A 25 2.51 1.66 1.20
N GLY A 26 3.05 2.83 1.57
CA GLY A 26 2.55 3.60 2.70
C GLY A 26 2.90 3.02 4.07
N LEU A 27 3.79 2.02 4.14
CA LEU A 27 4.25 1.44 5.41
C LEU A 27 5.00 2.47 6.28
N MET A 28 5.62 3.45 5.62
CA MET A 28 6.33 4.56 6.28
C MET A 28 5.41 5.69 6.75
N ILE A 29 4.09 5.62 6.45
CA ILE A 29 3.13 6.62 6.92
C ILE A 29 2.86 6.35 8.40
N PRO A 30 3.14 7.31 9.30
CA PRO A 30 2.97 7.11 10.72
C PRO A 30 1.48 6.92 11.07
N PRO A 31 1.14 6.04 12.04
CA PRO A 31 -0.23 5.96 12.53
C PRO A 31 -0.66 7.28 13.18
N LYS A 32 -1.93 7.67 12.99
CA LYS A 32 -2.56 8.91 13.54
C LYS A 32 -2.28 9.15 15.05
N VAL A 33 -2.00 8.11 15.83
CA VAL A 33 -1.70 8.22 17.27
C VAL A 33 -0.36 8.93 17.53
N LEU A 34 0.61 8.78 16.62
CA LEU A 34 1.92 9.44 16.73
C LEU A 34 1.87 10.89 16.22
N GLU A 35 1.02 11.18 15.23
CA GLU A 35 0.87 12.53 14.65
C GLU A 35 0.27 13.55 15.64
N LYS A 36 -0.59 13.09 16.57
CA LYS A 36 -1.21 13.95 17.61
C LYS A 36 -0.20 14.69 18.50
N TYR A 37 1.04 14.23 18.59
CA TYR A 37 2.08 14.89 19.38
C TYR A 37 2.78 16.04 18.63
N TYR A 38 2.61 16.15 17.31
CA TYR A 38 3.47 17.01 16.48
C TYR A 38 2.74 17.99 15.55
N GLU A 39 1.44 17.83 15.27
CA GLU A 39 0.76 18.69 14.27
C GLU A 39 -0.58 19.33 14.70
N PRO A 40 -0.84 20.58 14.23
CA PRO A 40 -2.11 21.26 14.43
C PRO A 40 -3.27 20.56 13.71
N GLU A 41 -4.42 20.55 14.38
CA GLU A 41 -5.63 19.78 14.06
C GLU A 41 -6.21 20.03 12.65
N SER A 42 -5.93 21.18 12.05
CA SER A 42 -6.39 21.61 10.73
C SER A 42 -5.64 21.00 9.53
N LYS A 43 -4.56 20.25 9.76
CA LYS A 43 -3.76 19.60 8.71
C LYS A 43 -3.86 18.08 8.67
N LYS A 44 -4.70 17.46 9.51
CA LYS A 44 -4.80 16.00 9.63
C LYS A 44 -5.39 15.38 8.37
N GLU A 45 -4.53 15.04 7.42
CA GLU A 45 -4.87 14.13 6.33
C GLU A 45 -5.26 12.78 6.96
N ASN A 46 -6.35 12.15 6.50
CA ASN A 46 -6.65 10.82 7.01
C ASN A 46 -5.60 9.84 6.45
N TYR A 47 -5.21 8.85 7.26
CA TYR A 47 -4.25 7.82 6.86
C TYR A 47 -4.53 7.27 5.44
N ALA A 48 -5.81 7.03 5.15
CA ALA A 48 -6.23 6.48 3.87
C ALA A 48 -5.92 7.39 2.67
N LYS A 49 -6.09 8.71 2.80
CA LYS A 49 -5.70 9.69 1.77
C LYS A 49 -4.19 9.77 1.62
N ALA A 50 -3.45 9.77 2.72
CA ALA A 50 -1.99 9.78 2.69
C ALA A 50 -1.42 8.52 1.97
N VAL A 51 -2.01 7.34 2.21
CA VAL A 51 -1.65 6.11 1.49
C VAL A 51 -1.97 6.20 0.01
N LEU A 52 -3.14 6.71 -0.34
CA LEU A 52 -3.66 6.71 -1.72
C LEU A 52 -3.22 7.92 -2.56
N SER A 53 -2.51 8.88 -1.97
CA SER A 53 -1.92 10.03 -2.67
C SER A 53 -0.62 9.68 -3.39
N SER A 54 0.02 8.56 -3.04
CA SER A 54 1.23 8.08 -3.70
C SER A 54 0.92 7.48 -5.07
N GLU A 55 1.56 8.01 -6.12
CA GLU A 55 1.48 7.47 -7.48
C GLU A 55 2.48 6.30 -7.64
N PRO A 56 2.01 5.05 -7.85
CA PRO A 56 2.85 3.86 -7.81
C PRO A 56 3.92 3.89 -8.89
N ASN A 57 3.56 4.26 -10.12
CA ASN A 57 4.51 4.35 -11.23
C ASN A 57 5.65 5.34 -10.95
N SER A 58 5.33 6.50 -10.38
CA SER A 58 6.31 7.51 -10.01
C SER A 58 7.22 7.01 -8.89
N CYS A 59 6.63 6.41 -7.86
CA CYS A 59 7.39 5.85 -6.73
C CYS A 59 8.34 4.73 -7.17
N LEU A 60 7.84 3.72 -7.89
CA LEU A 60 8.64 2.61 -8.40
C LEU A 60 9.83 3.10 -9.25
N ARG A 61 9.60 4.07 -10.15
CA ARG A 61 10.66 4.64 -11.00
C ARG A 61 11.69 5.42 -10.20
N LYS A 62 11.27 6.22 -9.23
CA LYS A 62 12.17 6.97 -8.35
C LYS A 62 13.11 6.01 -7.60
N GLN A 63 12.59 4.88 -7.14
CA GLN A 63 13.37 3.88 -6.42
C GLN A 63 14.47 3.24 -7.29
N ILE A 64 14.30 3.16 -8.61
CA ILE A 64 15.36 2.65 -9.51
C ILE A 64 16.64 3.50 -9.37
N GLY A 65 16.49 4.82 -9.29
CA GLY A 65 17.62 5.73 -9.11
C GLY A 65 18.23 5.69 -7.71
N LEU A 66 17.47 5.24 -6.72
CA LEU A 66 17.87 5.13 -5.31
C LEU A 66 18.47 3.77 -4.95
N THR A 67 18.42 2.78 -5.84
CA THR A 67 18.96 1.44 -5.63
C THR A 67 20.26 1.23 -6.43
N PRO A 68 21.45 1.42 -5.82
CA PRO A 68 22.72 1.34 -6.54
C PRO A 68 23.00 -0.03 -7.14
N SER A 69 22.54 -1.11 -6.49
CA SER A 69 22.75 -2.49 -6.92
C SER A 69 22.12 -2.84 -8.27
N LEU A 70 21.13 -2.05 -8.74
CA LEU A 70 20.56 -2.22 -10.07
C LEU A 70 21.55 -1.88 -11.19
N LYS A 71 22.61 -1.09 -10.91
CA LYS A 71 23.67 -0.78 -11.89
C LYS A 71 24.53 -1.99 -12.25
N GLU A 72 24.48 -3.05 -11.44
CA GLU A 72 25.19 -4.30 -11.68
C GLU A 72 24.46 -5.20 -12.69
N LEU A 73 23.20 -4.89 -13.03
CA LEU A 73 22.46 -5.61 -14.07
C LEU A 73 23.01 -5.29 -15.46
N THR A 74 22.91 -6.27 -16.36
CA THR A 74 23.17 -6.01 -17.78
C THR A 74 22.13 -5.05 -18.35
N PRO A 75 22.40 -4.35 -19.47
CA PRO A 75 21.42 -3.49 -20.11
C PRO A 75 20.11 -4.22 -20.45
N ASP A 76 20.19 -5.47 -20.91
CA ASP A 76 19.03 -6.29 -21.25
C ASP A 76 18.21 -6.68 -20.00
N ASP A 77 18.89 -7.03 -18.90
CA ASP A 77 18.24 -7.33 -17.61
C ASP A 77 17.55 -6.09 -17.05
N LEU A 78 18.23 -4.94 -17.09
CA LEU A 78 17.65 -3.68 -16.62
C LEU A 78 16.44 -3.27 -17.45
N ALA A 79 16.51 -3.39 -18.78
CA ALA A 79 15.40 -3.10 -19.67
C ALA A 79 14.20 -4.03 -19.41
N PHE A 80 14.47 -5.33 -19.23
CA PHE A 80 13.44 -6.31 -18.86
C PHE A 80 12.80 -5.98 -17.51
N PHE A 81 13.61 -5.66 -16.49
CA PHE A 81 13.14 -5.29 -15.17
C PHE A 81 12.26 -4.02 -15.21
N GLN A 82 12.70 -2.99 -15.93
CA GLN A 82 11.92 -1.77 -16.14
C GLN A 82 10.58 -2.03 -16.84
N ALA A 83 10.55 -2.92 -17.84
CA ALA A 83 9.30 -3.32 -18.48
C ALA A 83 8.34 -4.00 -17.49
N LYS A 84 8.87 -4.86 -16.61
CA LYS A 84 8.08 -5.51 -15.54
C LYS A 84 7.58 -4.52 -14.50
N LEU A 85 8.40 -3.55 -14.10
CA LEU A 85 8.00 -2.47 -13.20
C LEU A 85 6.89 -1.58 -13.79
N ASN A 86 6.97 -1.24 -15.08
CA ASN A 86 5.92 -0.46 -15.73
C ASN A 86 4.57 -1.21 -15.77
N ALA A 87 4.61 -2.53 -16.02
CA ALA A 87 3.41 -3.37 -15.98
C ALA A 87 2.82 -3.42 -14.57
N LEU A 88 3.66 -3.71 -13.56
CA LEU A 88 3.27 -3.71 -12.16
C LEU A 88 2.68 -2.36 -11.73
N GLY A 89 3.37 -1.26 -11.99
CA GLY A 89 2.91 0.08 -11.63
C GLY A 89 1.59 0.48 -12.28
N SER A 90 1.32 0.00 -13.51
CA SER A 90 0.01 0.20 -14.16
C SER A 90 -1.12 -0.58 -13.45
N ASP A 91 -0.84 -1.79 -12.99
CA ASP A 91 -1.83 -2.60 -12.26
C ASP A 91 -2.06 -2.07 -10.84
N LEU A 92 -1.01 -1.57 -10.19
CA LEU A 92 -1.10 -0.88 -8.90
C LEU A 92 -1.89 0.42 -9.01
N GLU A 93 -1.69 1.20 -10.08
CA GLU A 93 -2.45 2.43 -10.30
C GLU A 93 -3.95 2.15 -10.47
N LYS A 94 -4.34 1.09 -11.19
CA LYS A 94 -5.75 0.67 -11.27
C LYS A 94 -6.32 0.35 -9.88
N ARG A 95 -5.55 -0.35 -9.05
CA ARG A 95 -5.95 -0.68 -7.67
C ARG A 95 -6.07 0.58 -6.81
N ARG A 96 -5.12 1.51 -6.94
CA ARG A 96 -5.13 2.80 -6.25
C ARG A 96 -6.39 3.57 -6.60
N LEU A 97 -6.69 3.75 -7.89
CA LEU A 97 -7.90 4.43 -8.35
C LEU A 97 -9.18 3.77 -7.84
N SER A 98 -9.23 2.43 -7.83
CA SER A 98 -10.36 1.69 -7.25
C SER A 98 -10.50 1.92 -5.75
N ALA A 99 -9.39 1.94 -5.01
CA ALA A 99 -9.39 2.20 -3.57
C ALA A 99 -9.75 3.66 -3.26
N SER A 100 -9.29 4.62 -4.07
CA SER A 100 -9.67 6.04 -3.97
C SER A 100 -11.18 6.22 -4.20
N ALA A 101 -11.74 5.58 -5.21
CA ALA A 101 -13.19 5.61 -5.43
C ALA A 101 -13.98 5.01 -4.24
N ARG A 102 -13.47 3.92 -3.63
CA ARG A 102 -14.05 3.31 -2.43
C ARG A 102 -13.98 4.26 -1.22
N LEU A 103 -12.86 4.97 -1.06
CA LEU A 103 -12.68 5.98 -0.01
C LEU A 103 -13.69 7.13 -0.16
N GLU A 104 -13.85 7.66 -1.37
CA GLU A 104 -14.79 8.75 -1.67
C GLU A 104 -16.25 8.31 -1.48
N ALA A 105 -16.56 7.05 -1.79
CA ALA A 105 -17.90 6.49 -1.63
C ALA A 105 -18.21 5.96 -0.22
N ALA A 106 -17.27 6.02 0.74
CA ALA A 106 -17.39 5.37 2.04
C ALA A 106 -18.64 5.83 2.82
N GLU A 107 -18.90 7.14 2.88
CA GLU A 107 -20.06 7.71 3.58
C GLU A 107 -21.38 7.20 2.99
N ARG A 108 -21.52 7.24 1.67
CA ARG A 108 -22.70 6.73 0.98
C ARG A 108 -22.86 5.22 1.19
N THR A 109 -21.77 4.46 1.16
CA THR A 109 -21.77 3.00 1.30
C THR A 109 -22.18 2.57 2.71
N VAL A 110 -21.66 3.23 3.74
CA VAL A 110 -22.00 2.94 5.15
C VAL A 110 -23.45 3.33 5.43
N THR A 111 -23.87 4.53 5.03
CA THR A 111 -25.24 5.01 5.27
C THR A 111 -26.30 4.15 4.57
N SER A 112 -25.96 3.54 3.43
CA SER A 112 -26.87 2.64 2.68
C SER A 112 -26.77 1.17 3.06
N ASN A 113 -25.81 0.77 3.91
CA ASN A 113 -25.59 -0.63 4.29
C ASN A 113 -25.45 -0.82 5.81
N PRO A 114 -26.57 -1.11 6.51
CA PRO A 114 -26.60 -1.31 7.97
C PRO A 114 -25.67 -2.43 8.48
N LYS A 115 -25.24 -3.36 7.63
CA LYS A 115 -24.34 -4.45 8.03
C LYS A 115 -22.91 -3.96 8.31
N LEU A 116 -22.46 -2.88 7.67
CA LEU A 116 -21.12 -2.32 7.90
C LEU A 116 -21.02 -1.67 9.28
N ILE A 117 -22.09 -0.99 9.69
CA ILE A 117 -22.27 -0.42 11.03
C ILE A 117 -22.16 -1.52 12.10
N GLN A 118 -22.83 -2.66 11.90
CA GLN A 118 -22.77 -3.81 12.83
C GLN A 118 -21.40 -4.52 12.86
N ARG A 119 -20.68 -4.58 11.74
CA ARG A 119 -19.35 -5.23 11.64
C ARG A 119 -18.30 -4.49 12.47
N THR A 120 -18.29 -3.17 12.42
CA THR A 120 -17.37 -2.33 13.22
C THR A 120 -17.63 -2.50 14.72
N TRP A 121 -18.89 -2.72 15.08
CA TRP A 121 -19.34 -2.88 16.47
C TRP A 121 -18.99 -4.23 17.10
N SER A 122 -19.16 -5.32 16.35
CA SER A 122 -18.89 -6.68 16.84
C SER A 122 -17.41 -6.97 17.17
N LYS A 123 -16.48 -6.10 16.76
CA LYS A 123 -15.03 -6.32 16.91
C LYS A 123 -14.37 -5.61 18.09
N SER A 124 -15.06 -4.77 18.87
CA SER A 124 -14.41 -3.96 19.91
C SER A 124 -15.19 -3.90 21.23
N ARG A 125 -14.78 -4.72 22.22
CA ARG A 125 -15.21 -4.61 23.62
C ARG A 125 -14.97 -3.20 24.20
N VAL A 126 -13.89 -2.55 23.77
CA VAL A 126 -13.53 -1.18 24.20
C VAL A 126 -14.48 -0.15 23.61
N GLY A 127 -14.86 -0.31 22.33
CA GLY A 127 -15.85 0.53 21.66
C GLY A 127 -17.18 0.52 22.41
N SER A 128 -17.67 -0.68 22.79
CA SER A 128 -18.91 -0.83 23.53
C SER A 128 -18.93 -0.20 24.93
N TYR A 129 -17.76 -0.01 25.54
CA TYR A 129 -17.64 0.67 26.83
C TYR A 129 -17.68 2.20 26.68
N LEU A 130 -17.10 2.74 25.61
CA LEU A 130 -17.01 4.19 25.38
C LEU A 130 -18.36 4.83 25.07
N ILE A 131 -19.29 4.10 24.44
CA ILE A 131 -20.59 4.65 24.01
C ILE A 131 -21.71 4.41 25.02
N ARG A 132 -21.50 3.56 26.03
CA ARG A 132 -22.53 3.15 27.01
C ARG A 132 -23.17 4.29 27.82
N ASN A 133 -22.53 5.45 27.83
CA ASN A 133 -22.98 6.65 28.55
C ASN A 133 -23.32 7.81 27.59
N MET A 134 -23.33 7.59 26.27
CA MET A 134 -23.70 8.63 25.31
C MET A 134 -25.22 8.70 25.12
N PRO A 135 -25.78 9.89 24.85
CA PRO A 135 -27.14 10.02 24.36
C PRO A 135 -27.36 9.21 23.06
N PRO A 136 -28.56 8.65 22.81
CA PRO A 136 -28.82 7.81 21.63
C PRO A 136 -28.48 8.48 20.28
N GLU A 137 -28.71 9.79 20.15
CA GLU A 137 -28.38 10.54 18.93
C GLU A 137 -26.86 10.71 18.74
N GLU A 138 -26.10 10.83 19.83
CA GLU A 138 -24.64 10.88 19.77
C GLU A 138 -24.04 9.51 19.50
N GLU A 139 -24.66 8.45 20.03
CA GLU A 139 -24.30 7.06 19.73
C GLU A 139 -24.43 6.77 18.23
N GLU A 140 -25.59 7.06 17.62
CA GLU A 140 -25.80 6.78 16.19
C GLU A 140 -24.80 7.54 15.30
N ARG A 141 -24.55 8.82 15.62
CA ARG A 141 -23.55 9.63 14.92
C ARG A 141 -22.14 9.09 15.08
N PHE A 142 -21.76 8.70 16.29
CA PHE A 142 -20.44 8.14 16.57
C PHE A 142 -20.23 6.80 15.85
N VAL A 143 -21.21 5.91 15.90
CA VAL A 143 -21.13 4.59 15.25
C VAL A 143 -21.05 4.75 13.73
N THR A 144 -21.84 5.65 13.15
CA THR A 144 -21.79 5.95 11.71
C THR A 144 -20.42 6.49 11.32
N TRP A 145 -19.90 7.48 12.05
CA TRP A 145 -18.55 8.01 11.83
C TRP A 145 -17.46 6.92 11.94
N ALA A 146 -17.52 6.07 12.97
CA ALA A 146 -16.56 5.00 13.18
C ALA A 146 -16.60 3.96 12.04
N ALA A 147 -17.78 3.65 11.52
CA ALA A 147 -17.93 2.75 10.38
C ALA A 147 -17.37 3.36 9.08
N ILE A 148 -17.52 4.67 8.87
CA ILE A 148 -16.92 5.38 7.73
C ILE A 148 -15.40 5.36 7.82
N GLU A 149 -14.82 5.71 8.98
CA GLU A 149 -13.36 5.67 9.17
C GLU A 149 -12.81 4.24 8.99
N ALA A 150 -13.52 3.22 9.49
CA ALA A 150 -13.13 1.83 9.30
C ALA A 150 -13.14 1.41 7.82
N GLU A 151 -14.16 1.81 7.05
CA GLU A 151 -14.24 1.51 5.61
C GLU A 151 -13.14 2.21 4.82
N GLN A 152 -12.83 3.46 5.15
CA GLN A 152 -11.72 4.20 4.54
C GLN A 152 -10.37 3.56 4.87
N TYR A 153 -10.17 3.14 6.12
CA TYR A 153 -8.97 2.45 6.56
C TYR A 153 -8.80 1.10 5.85
N ASP A 154 -9.87 0.29 5.78
CA ASP A 154 -9.86 -1.01 5.11
C ASP A 154 -9.50 -0.86 3.61
N ALA A 155 -10.05 0.16 2.93
CA ALA A 155 -9.71 0.44 1.53
C ALA A 155 -8.21 0.73 1.33
N ALA A 156 -7.61 1.50 2.23
CA ALA A 156 -6.18 1.83 2.19
C ALA A 156 -5.30 0.61 2.53
N GLU A 157 -5.62 -0.14 3.58
CA GLU A 157 -4.86 -1.33 3.98
C GLU A 157 -4.90 -2.43 2.91
N GLU A 158 -6.06 -2.67 2.30
CA GLU A 158 -6.18 -3.65 1.21
C GLU A 158 -5.29 -3.26 0.02
N TYR A 159 -5.28 -1.97 -0.34
CA TYR A 159 -4.42 -1.43 -1.37
C TYR A 159 -2.93 -1.57 -0.99
N SER A 160 -2.53 -1.08 0.17
CA SER A 160 -1.15 -1.17 0.68
C SER A 160 -0.66 -2.62 0.75
N ALA A 161 -1.50 -3.56 1.17
CA ALA A 161 -1.17 -4.98 1.19
C ALA A 161 -1.03 -5.56 -0.21
N ALA A 162 -1.88 -5.15 -1.17
CA ALA A 162 -1.74 -5.55 -2.57
C ALA A 162 -0.46 -4.99 -3.19
N ASP A 163 -0.10 -3.76 -2.88
CA ASP A 163 1.12 -3.11 -3.33
C ASP A 163 2.37 -3.83 -2.85
N ARG A 164 2.47 -4.10 -1.54
CA ARG A 164 3.56 -4.91 -0.97
C ARG A 164 3.69 -6.28 -1.62
N ARG A 165 2.55 -6.97 -1.89
CA ARG A 165 2.57 -8.27 -2.56
C ARG A 165 3.08 -8.15 -4.00
N GLY A 166 2.58 -7.20 -4.77
CA GLY A 166 3.03 -6.98 -6.15
C GLY A 166 4.52 -6.64 -6.25
N ILE A 167 5.04 -5.82 -5.33
CA ILE A 167 6.47 -5.52 -5.25
C ILE A 167 7.27 -6.78 -4.85
N ALA A 168 6.77 -7.58 -3.89
CA ALA A 168 7.44 -8.80 -3.47
C ALA A 168 7.51 -9.87 -4.57
N GLU A 169 6.50 -9.94 -5.44
CA GLU A 169 6.45 -10.85 -6.60
C GLU A 169 7.57 -10.58 -7.63
N LEU A 170 8.20 -9.40 -7.61
CA LEU A 170 9.38 -9.12 -8.43
C LEU A 170 10.55 -10.06 -8.13
N ARG A 171 10.57 -10.76 -6.98
CA ARG A 171 11.57 -11.81 -6.69
C ARG A 171 11.47 -13.00 -7.62
N GLU A 172 10.29 -13.26 -8.15
CA GLU A 172 9.95 -14.45 -8.95
C GLU A 172 10.04 -14.18 -10.47
N LEU A 173 10.73 -13.11 -10.88
CA LEU A 173 10.88 -12.75 -12.29
C LEU A 173 11.62 -13.83 -13.09
N SER A 174 10.98 -14.30 -14.16
CA SER A 174 11.59 -15.16 -15.17
C SER A 174 12.45 -14.34 -16.13
N TRP A 175 13.74 -14.24 -15.84
CA TRP A 175 14.68 -13.44 -16.62
C TRP A 175 14.86 -13.93 -18.06
N PRO A 176 15.05 -13.02 -19.03
CA PRO A 176 15.49 -13.40 -20.35
C PRO A 176 16.89 -14.04 -20.25
N VAL A 177 17.05 -15.17 -20.95
CA VAL A 177 18.23 -16.04 -20.93
C VAL A 177 18.36 -16.92 -19.67
N GLU A 178 17.63 -18.04 -19.67
CA GLU A 178 18.18 -19.35 -19.33
C GLU A 178 18.49 -20.11 -20.63
N ARG A 179 19.37 -19.57 -21.50
CA ARG A 179 20.08 -20.44 -22.44
C ARG A 179 21.25 -21.06 -21.67
N GLU A 180 20.92 -21.98 -20.77
CA GLU A 180 21.89 -23.02 -20.45
C GLU A 180 22.20 -23.70 -21.77
N ALA A 181 23.46 -23.61 -22.19
CA ALA A 181 24.00 -24.50 -23.18
C ALA A 181 23.62 -25.91 -22.73
N ARG A 182 22.63 -26.52 -23.40
CA ARG A 182 22.46 -27.97 -23.28
C ARG A 182 23.77 -28.57 -23.81
N PRO A 183 24.36 -29.53 -23.07
CA PRO A 183 25.54 -30.25 -23.53
C PRO A 183 25.28 -30.94 -24.87
#